data_AF-A0A928DHU0-F1
#
_entry.id   AF-A0A928DHU0-F1
#
_cell.length_a   1.000
_cell.length_b   1.000
_cell.length_c   1.000
_cell.angle_alpha   90.00
_cell.angle_beta   90.00
_cell.angle_gamma   90.00
#
_symmetry.space_group_name_H-M   'P 1'
#
loop_
_entity.id
_entity.type
_entity.pdbx_description
1 polymer ?
#
loop_
_entity_poly.entity_id
_entity_poly.type
_entity_poly.pdbx_seq_one_letter_code
_entity_poly.pdbx_strand_id
1 'polypeptide(L)'
;MLFFWKQNIVEGVLAWEVSNETFLKLLGVARASQEELLEDYRDYLRIRRLELWDKDSKPALKVRQLGKSPEESFETYREYLEQRSDGTCANIMICLIHQCNYLLDQFLRTAGKQFVQNGGIREKMKQARLDYLRRNPRKLGK
;
A
#
# COMPACT_ATOMS: atom_id res chain seq x y z
N MET A 1 -13.33 9.08 -5.09
CA MET A 1 -12.03 8.38 -5.30
C MET A 1 -11.43 7.74 -4.05
N LEU A 2 -11.66 8.30 -2.85
CA LEU A 2 -11.04 7.88 -1.58
C LEU A 2 -11.29 6.43 -1.11
N PHE A 3 -12.22 5.67 -1.71
CA PHE A 3 -12.57 4.31 -1.26
C PHE A 3 -11.86 3.16 -2.00
N PHE A 4 -11.27 3.42 -3.16
CA PHE A 4 -10.78 2.34 -4.03
C PHE A 4 -9.42 1.77 -3.60
N TRP A 5 -8.48 2.62 -3.21
CA TRP A 5 -7.10 2.19 -2.93
C TRP A 5 -7.01 1.23 -1.73
N LYS A 6 -7.79 1.47 -0.67
CA LYS A 6 -7.85 0.59 0.50
C LYS A 6 -8.35 -0.81 0.12
N GLN A 7 -9.43 -0.88 -0.65
CA GLN A 7 -10.00 -2.16 -1.11
C GLN A 7 -9.00 -2.91 -1.97
N ASN A 8 -8.33 -2.21 -2.91
CA ASN A 8 -7.30 -2.80 -3.75
C ASN A 8 -6.12 -3.37 -2.94
N ILE A 9 -5.71 -2.74 -1.84
CA ILE A 9 -4.68 -3.31 -0.94
C ILE A 9 -5.18 -4.60 -0.29
N VAL A 10 -6.40 -4.59 0.26
CA VAL A 10 -6.98 -5.76 0.94
C VAL A 10 -7.15 -6.92 -0.03
N GLU A 11 -7.79 -6.69 -1.17
CA GLU A 11 -8.01 -7.69 -2.22
C GLU A 11 -6.67 -8.19 -2.79
N GLY A 12 -5.71 -7.30 -2.98
CA GLY A 12 -4.37 -7.63 -3.43
C GLY A 12 -3.71 -8.63 -2.48
N VAL A 13 -3.62 -8.28 -1.20
CA VAL A 13 -3.01 -9.11 -0.15
C VAL A 13 -3.71 -10.47 -0.04
N LEU A 14 -5.05 -10.52 -0.13
CA LEU A 14 -5.79 -11.79 -0.15
C LEU A 14 -5.47 -12.65 -1.38
N ALA A 15 -5.17 -12.03 -2.51
CA ALA A 15 -4.77 -12.69 -3.76
C ALA A 15 -3.26 -12.99 -3.86
N TRP A 16 -2.47 -12.73 -2.81
CA TRP A 16 -1.02 -13.02 -2.77
C TRP A 16 -0.73 -14.52 -2.78
N GLU A 17 -1.43 -15.25 -1.89
CA GLU A 17 -1.64 -16.68 -2.08
C GLU A 17 -2.42 -16.84 -3.40
N VAL A 18 -2.59 -17.95 -4.10
CA VAL A 18 -3.28 -17.97 -5.42
C VAL A 18 -2.56 -17.24 -6.58
N SER A 19 -2.41 -15.90 -6.61
CA SER A 19 -1.99 -15.15 -7.82
C SER A 19 -1.19 -13.86 -7.60
N ASN A 20 0.14 -13.97 -7.72
CA ASN A 20 1.04 -12.81 -7.66
C ASN A 20 0.78 -11.75 -8.74
N GLU A 21 0.33 -12.15 -9.93
CA GLU A 21 -0.03 -11.19 -10.98
C GLU A 21 -1.19 -10.29 -10.53
N THR A 22 -2.21 -10.91 -9.93
CA THR A 22 -3.38 -10.20 -9.40
C THR A 22 -2.98 -9.29 -8.24
N PHE A 23 -2.18 -9.80 -7.30
CA PHE A 23 -1.62 -9.01 -6.21
C PHE A 23 -0.89 -7.76 -6.71
N LEU A 24 0.08 -7.94 -7.63
CA LEU A 24 0.90 -6.84 -8.14
C LEU A 24 0.05 -5.81 -8.88
N LYS A 25 -0.93 -6.27 -9.66
CA LYS A 25 -1.86 -5.40 -10.37
C LYS A 25 -2.69 -4.56 -9.41
N LEU A 26 -3.31 -5.18 -8.40
CA LEU A 26 -4.15 -4.47 -7.44
C LEU A 26 -3.35 -3.48 -6.59
N LEU A 27 -2.15 -3.85 -6.15
CA LEU A 27 -1.28 -2.91 -5.44
C LEU A 27 -0.79 -1.77 -6.33
N GLY A 28 -0.53 -2.03 -7.62
CA GLY A 28 -0.22 -0.99 -8.60
C GLY A 28 -1.37 0.01 -8.76
N VAL A 29 -2.61 -0.48 -8.87
CA VAL A 29 -3.80 0.38 -8.91
C VAL A 29 -3.93 1.19 -7.61
N ALA A 30 -3.76 0.56 -6.44
CA ALA A 30 -3.78 1.26 -5.16
C ALA A 30 -2.75 2.39 -5.08
N ARG A 31 -1.51 2.13 -5.54
CA ARG A 31 -0.43 3.12 -5.56
C ARG A 31 -0.73 4.27 -6.51
N ALA A 32 -1.29 4.00 -7.68
CA ALA A 32 -1.71 5.03 -8.64
C ALA A 32 -2.81 5.92 -8.08
N SER A 33 -3.84 5.33 -7.45
CA SER A 33 -4.92 6.09 -6.80
C SER A 33 -4.43 6.96 -5.64
N GLN A 34 -3.35 6.57 -4.94
CA GLN A 34 -2.74 7.43 -3.92
C GLN A 34 -1.95 8.59 -4.52
N GLU A 35 -1.33 8.42 -5.69
CA GLU A 35 -0.65 9.52 -6.39
C GLU A 35 -1.68 10.55 -6.89
N GLU A 36 -2.81 10.09 -7.39
CA GLU A 36 -3.91 10.98 -7.77
C GLU A 36 -4.44 11.78 -6.57
N LEU A 37 -4.68 11.11 -5.44
CA LEU A 37 -5.08 11.79 -4.20
C LEU A 37 -4.03 12.80 -3.71
N LEU A 38 -2.74 12.50 -3.90
CA LEU A 38 -1.65 13.41 -3.56
C LEU A 38 -1.71 14.68 -4.41
N GLU A 39 -1.92 14.54 -5.71
CA GLU A 39 -2.10 15.67 -6.63
C GLU A 39 -3.37 16.46 -6.30
N ASP A 40 -4.48 15.80 -5.96
CA ASP A 40 -5.71 16.47 -5.52
C ASP A 40 -5.47 17.40 -4.32
N TYR A 41 -4.69 16.97 -3.32
CA TYR A 41 -4.37 17.81 -2.17
C TYR A 41 -3.39 18.94 -2.51
N ARG A 42 -2.43 18.70 -3.42
CA ARG A 42 -1.53 19.75 -3.93
C ARG A 42 -2.32 20.83 -4.68
N ASP A 43 -3.25 20.41 -5.52
CA ASP A 43 -4.15 21.29 -6.25
C ASP A 43 -5.10 22.05 -5.34
N TYR A 44 -5.63 21.39 -4.32
CA TYR A 44 -6.44 22.04 -3.29
C TYR A 44 -5.70 23.21 -2.62
N LEU A 45 -4.44 22.98 -2.20
CA LEU A 45 -3.60 24.04 -1.62
C LEU A 45 -3.33 25.16 -2.63
N ARG A 46 -2.96 24.80 -3.86
CA ARG A 46 -2.64 25.74 -4.93
C ARG A 46 -3.81 26.66 -5.28
N ILE A 47 -4.99 26.10 -5.51
CA ILE A 47 -6.20 26.86 -5.89
C ILE A 47 -6.60 27.86 -4.78
N ARG A 48 -6.41 27.47 -3.52
CA ARG A 48 -6.75 28.31 -2.35
C ARG A 48 -5.61 29.23 -1.90
N ARG A 49 -4.46 29.21 -2.59
CA ARG A 49 -3.24 29.95 -2.23
C ARG A 49 -2.78 29.67 -0.79
N LEU A 50 -2.96 28.42 -0.36
CA LEU A 50 -2.50 27.93 0.93
C LEU A 50 -1.05 27.42 0.79
N GLU A 51 -0.27 27.61 1.84
CA GLU A 51 1.13 27.17 1.86
C GLU A 51 1.23 25.64 1.78
N LEU A 52 2.05 25.15 0.85
CA LEU A 52 2.53 23.77 0.86
C LEU A 52 3.78 23.70 1.74
N TRP A 53 3.76 22.84 2.75
CA TRP A 53 4.88 22.67 3.65
C TRP A 53 6.08 22.06 2.94
N ASP A 54 7.26 22.60 3.25
CA ASP A 54 8.50 21.94 2.90
C ASP A 54 8.62 20.60 3.63
N LYS A 55 9.26 19.64 2.96
CA LYS A 55 9.43 18.26 3.45
C LYS A 55 10.18 18.20 4.79
N ASP A 56 11.02 19.18 5.10
CA ASP A 56 11.84 19.26 6.30
C ASP A 56 11.34 20.34 7.28
N SER A 57 10.15 20.89 7.02
CA SER A 57 9.50 21.82 7.95
C SER A 57 9.20 21.15 9.29
N LYS A 58 9.33 21.90 10.39
CA LYS A 58 8.97 21.44 11.75
C LYS A 58 7.61 20.73 11.83
N PRO A 59 6.51 21.27 11.25
CA PRO A 59 5.23 20.60 11.30
C PRO A 59 5.21 19.28 10.49
N ALA A 60 5.82 19.24 9.29
CA ALA A 60 5.90 18.00 8.50
C ALA A 60 6.70 16.90 9.22
N LEU A 61 7.82 17.27 9.86
CA LEU A 61 8.62 16.36 10.67
C LEU A 61 7.86 15.81 11.87
N LYS A 62 7.02 16.63 12.52
CA LYS A 62 6.17 16.19 13.63
C LYS A 62 5.15 15.15 13.17
N VAL A 63 4.48 15.37 12.03
CA VAL A 63 3.54 14.40 11.46
C VAL A 63 4.22 13.07 11.10
N ARG A 64 5.46 13.11 10.58
CA ARG A 64 6.25 11.90 10.31
C ARG A 64 6.65 11.12 11.57
N GLN A 65 6.67 11.76 12.73
CA GLN A 65 6.96 11.08 13.99
C GLN A 65 5.74 10.39 14.58
N LEU A 66 4.53 10.90 14.33
CA LEU A 66 3.29 10.28 14.77
C LEU A 66 3.19 8.84 14.21
N GLY A 67 3.20 8.70 12.88
CA GLY A 67 3.05 7.40 12.19
C GLY A 67 4.09 6.31 12.45
N LYS A 68 5.00 6.48 13.42
CA LYS A 68 5.97 5.46 13.87
C LYS A 68 5.47 4.59 15.02
N SER A 69 4.45 5.02 15.78
CA SER A 69 3.98 4.24 16.93
C SER A 69 2.96 3.17 16.50
N PRO A 70 3.10 1.90 16.93
CA PRO A 70 2.14 0.84 16.61
C PRO A 70 0.81 0.94 17.36
N GLU A 71 0.69 1.83 18.36
CA GLU A 71 -0.52 2.02 19.18
C GLU A 71 -1.40 3.20 18.74
N GLU A 72 -1.19 3.73 17.53
CA GLU A 72 -1.97 4.87 17.07
C GLU A 72 -3.39 4.48 16.65
N SER A 73 -4.35 5.27 17.12
CA SER A 73 -5.75 5.16 16.74
C SER A 73 -6.20 6.45 16.04
N PHE A 74 -7.38 6.43 15.42
CA PHE A 74 -7.98 7.64 14.84
C PHE A 74 -8.07 8.79 15.87
N GLU A 75 -8.25 8.47 17.15
CA GLU A 75 -8.24 9.44 18.25
C GLU A 75 -6.92 10.21 18.36
N THR A 76 -5.79 9.54 18.09
CA THR A 76 -4.46 10.15 18.07
C THR A 76 -4.35 11.27 17.02
N TYR A 77 -5.16 11.20 15.96
CA TYR A 77 -5.18 12.17 14.87
C TYR A 77 -6.33 13.16 14.96
N ARG A 78 -7.41 12.84 15.67
CA ARG A 78 -8.62 13.67 15.77
C ARG A 78 -8.32 15.07 16.30
N GLU A 79 -7.59 15.18 17.39
CA GLU A 79 -7.19 16.48 17.98
C GLU A 79 -6.29 17.30 17.05
N TYR A 80 -5.54 16.63 16.16
CA TYR A 80 -4.69 17.28 15.16
C TYR A 80 -5.44 17.75 13.92
N LEU A 81 -6.65 17.24 13.66
CA LEU A 81 -7.42 17.54 12.44
C LEU A 81 -8.59 18.48 12.71
N GLU A 82 -9.27 18.37 13.85
CA GLU A 82 -10.52 19.12 14.11
C GLU A 82 -10.30 20.60 14.45
N GLN A 83 -9.12 20.98 14.97
CA GLN A 83 -8.83 22.36 15.40
C GLN A 83 -7.92 23.14 14.44
N ARG A 84 -7.63 22.60 13.26
CA ARG A 84 -6.63 23.16 12.33
C ARG A 84 -7.28 23.77 11.10
N SER A 85 -6.56 24.69 10.47
CA SER A 85 -6.97 25.25 9.17
C SER A 85 -7.02 24.15 8.11
N ASP A 86 -7.86 24.35 7.11
CA ASP A 86 -7.96 23.50 5.92
C ASP A 86 -6.58 23.24 5.27
N GLY A 87 -5.74 24.27 5.17
CA GLY A 87 -4.37 24.15 4.67
C GLY A 87 -3.47 23.27 5.54
N THR A 88 -3.62 23.34 6.86
CA THR A 88 -2.88 22.45 7.78
C THR A 88 -3.32 21.01 7.60
N CYS A 89 -4.64 20.76 7.54
CA CYS A 89 -5.19 19.42 7.32
C CYS A 89 -4.73 18.83 5.98
N ALA A 90 -4.75 19.61 4.90
CA ALA A 90 -4.25 19.17 3.59
C ALA A 90 -2.75 18.80 3.64
N ASN A 91 -1.92 19.60 4.31
CA ASN A 91 -0.50 19.28 4.47
C ASN A 91 -0.25 18.03 5.33
N ILE A 92 -1.04 17.82 6.39
CA ILE A 92 -1.01 16.59 7.19
C ILE A 92 -1.33 15.38 6.30
N MET A 93 -2.40 15.46 5.48
CA MET A 93 -2.79 14.38 4.58
C MET A 93 -1.70 14.08 3.54
N ILE A 94 -1.07 15.10 2.96
CA ILE A 94 0.09 14.94 2.07
C ILE A 94 1.22 14.17 2.77
N CYS A 95 1.55 14.52 4.01
CA CYS A 95 2.58 13.83 4.78
C CYS A 95 2.23 12.36 5.04
N LEU A 96 0.96 12.05 5.32
CA LEU A 96 0.48 10.69 5.55
C LEU A 96 0.47 9.86 4.27
N ILE A 97 0.04 10.43 3.14
CA ILE A 97 0.07 9.77 1.83
C ILE A 97 1.50 9.42 1.44
N HIS A 98 2.46 10.33 1.63
CA HIS A 98 3.87 10.04 1.38
C HIS A 98 4.39 8.86 2.23
N GLN A 99 4.02 8.80 3.52
CA GLN A 99 4.38 7.69 4.39
C GLN A 99 3.74 6.37 3.94
N CYS A 100 2.46 6.40 3.58
CA CYS A 100 1.74 5.23 3.08
C CYS A 100 2.36 4.70 1.78
N ASN A 101 2.64 5.60 0.82
CA ASN A 101 3.31 5.26 -0.44
C ASN A 101 4.69 4.63 -0.21
N TYR A 102 5.49 5.20 0.70
CA TYR A 102 6.79 4.63 1.05
C TYR A 102 6.66 3.20 1.60
N LEU A 103 5.73 2.97 2.53
CA LEU A 103 5.50 1.64 3.10
C LEU A 103 5.00 0.65 2.04
N LEU A 104 4.10 1.09 1.17
CA LEU A 104 3.58 0.28 0.07
C LEU A 104 4.70 -0.11 -0.91
N ASP A 105 5.60 0.81 -1.24
CA ASP A 105 6.75 0.55 -2.10
C ASP A 105 7.74 -0.44 -1.47
N GLN A 106 7.99 -0.33 -0.15
CA GLN A 106 8.83 -1.31 0.57
C GLN A 106 8.17 -2.69 0.63
N PHE A 107 6.85 -2.73 0.82
CA PHE A 107 6.10 -3.97 0.81
C PHE A 107 6.17 -4.65 -0.56
N LEU A 108 5.95 -3.91 -1.66
CA LEU A 108 6.09 -4.41 -3.03
C LEU A 108 7.49 -4.96 -3.34
N ARG A 109 8.54 -4.26 -2.88
CA ARG A 109 9.94 -4.74 -3.03
C ARG A 109 10.18 -6.04 -2.28
N THR A 110 9.67 -6.15 -1.05
CA THR A 110 9.84 -7.34 -0.21
C THR A 110 9.06 -8.53 -0.77
N ALA A 111 7.81 -8.29 -1.18
CA ALA A 111 6.99 -9.23 -1.92
C ALA A 111 7.71 -9.73 -3.18
N GLY A 112 8.21 -8.83 -4.03
CA GLY A 112 8.96 -9.20 -5.23
C GLY A 112 10.16 -10.11 -4.95
N LYS A 113 10.93 -9.82 -3.88
CA LYS A 113 12.05 -10.69 -3.45
C LYS A 113 11.57 -12.08 -3.00
N GLN A 114 10.52 -12.15 -2.20
CA GLN A 114 9.97 -13.43 -1.74
C GLN A 114 9.47 -14.29 -2.91
N PHE A 115 8.89 -13.67 -3.95
CA PHE A 115 8.47 -14.39 -5.14
C PHE A 115 9.66 -15.01 -5.88
N VAL A 116 10.71 -14.24 -6.12
CA VAL A 116 11.93 -14.73 -6.80
C VAL A 116 12.57 -15.88 -6.02
N GLN A 117 12.57 -15.80 -4.68
CA GLN A 117 13.17 -16.83 -3.83
C GLN A 117 12.34 -18.11 -3.71
N ASN A 118 11.02 -17.99 -3.56
CA ASN A 118 10.16 -19.10 -3.18
C ASN A 118 9.34 -19.67 -4.34
N GLY A 119 9.29 -18.99 -5.49
CA GLY A 119 8.43 -19.33 -6.62
C GLY A 119 6.95 -19.10 -6.34
N GLY A 120 6.16 -19.08 -7.41
CA GLY A 120 4.72 -18.85 -7.35
C GLY A 120 3.92 -20.08 -6.91
N ILE A 121 2.68 -19.88 -6.46
CA ILE A 121 1.77 -20.98 -6.10
C ILE A 121 1.48 -21.90 -7.29
N ARG A 122 1.37 -21.37 -8.52
CA ARG A 122 1.21 -22.19 -9.72
C ARG A 122 2.38 -23.16 -9.93
N GLU A 123 3.60 -22.70 -9.70
CA GLU A 123 4.81 -23.51 -9.84
C GLU A 123 4.87 -24.58 -8.74
N LYS A 124 4.57 -24.20 -7.49
CA LYS A 124 4.48 -25.15 -6.36
C LYS A 124 3.40 -26.20 -6.58
N MET A 125 2.21 -25.80 -7.04
CA MET A 125 1.12 -26.74 -7.36
C MET A 125 1.51 -27.69 -8.50
N LYS A 126 2.18 -27.18 -9.54
CA LYS A 126 2.69 -28.02 -10.63
C LYS A 126 3.71 -29.04 -10.11
N GLN A 127 4.66 -28.62 -9.27
CA GLN A 127 5.63 -29.53 -8.66
C GLN A 127 4.95 -30.57 -7.77
N ALA A 128 4.04 -30.15 -6.88
CA ALA A 128 3.28 -31.06 -6.02
C ALA A 128 2.46 -32.08 -6.84
N ARG A 129 1.89 -31.67 -7.98
CA ARG A 129 1.17 -32.57 -8.89
C ARG A 129 2.12 -33.58 -9.52
N LEU A 130 3.28 -33.15 -9.99
CA LEU A 130 4.30 -34.04 -10.56
C LEU A 130 4.81 -35.04 -9.52
N ASP A 131 5.07 -34.60 -8.28
CA ASP A 131 5.51 -35.47 -7.19
C ASP A 131 4.43 -36.47 -6.78
N TYR A 132 3.15 -36.06 -6.77
CA TYR A 132 2.03 -36.98 -6.56
C TYR A 132 1.99 -38.07 -7.64
N LEU A 133 2.17 -37.72 -8.91
CA LEU A 133 2.19 -38.67 -10.02
C LEU A 133 3.40 -39.62 -9.95
N ARG A 134 4.59 -39.12 -9.59
CA ARG A 134 5.80 -39.93 -9.37
C ARG A 134 5.59 -40.96 -8.26
N ARG A 135 4.93 -40.58 -7.17
CA ARG A 135 4.61 -41.47 -6.05
C ARG A 135 3.46 -42.45 -6.36
N ASN A 136 2.62 -42.16 -7.36
CA ASN A 136 1.45 -42.97 -7.72
C ASN A 136 1.43 -43.34 -9.23
N PRO A 137 2.42 -44.12 -9.71
CA PRO A 137 2.59 -44.42 -11.14
C PRO A 137 1.41 -45.18 -11.78
N ARG A 138 0.56 -45.85 -10.98
CA ARG A 138 -0.63 -46.58 -11.46
C ARG A 138 -1.70 -45.70 -12.11
N LYS A 139 -1.62 -44.37 -12.02
CA LYS A 139 -2.56 -43.41 -12.64
C LYS A 139 -2.04 -42.75 -13.93
N LEU A 140 -0.83 -43.07 -14.39
CA LEU A 140 -0.23 -42.51 -15.61
C LEU A 140 -0.64 -43.24 -16.90
N GLY A 141 -1.41 -44.34 -16.82
CA GLY A 141 -1.73 -45.22 -17.95
C GLY A 141 -3.20 -45.65 -18.06
N LYS A 142 -4.15 -44.71 -17.89
CA LYS A 142 -5.54 -44.87 -18.37
C LYS A 142 -5.95 -43.66 -19.16
#